data_AF-A0A7X8SH34-F1
#
_entry.id   AF-A0A7X8SH34-F1
#
_cell.length_a   1.000
_cell.length_b   1.000
_cell.length_c   1.000
_cell.angle_alpha   90.00
_cell.angle_beta   90.00
_cell.angle_gamma   90.00
#
_symmetry.space_group_name_H-M   'P 1'
#
loop_
_entity.id
_entity.type
_entity.pdbx_description
1 polymer ?
#
loop_
_entity_poly.entity_id
_entity_poly.type
_entity_poly.pdbx_seq_one_letter_code
_entity_poly.pdbx_strand_id
1 'polypeptide(L)'
;MREILVEKIIPKKSSLIEFLIYDKQEHNLQVSYKRGKHAGKVITYKNFPQDSFDLVITSKSQGRALLRELKRYKKEQASFFSFFTNLFSNNKKVPY
;
A
#
# COMPACT_ATOMS: atom_id res chain seq x y z
N MET A 1 24.17 12.95 -10.15
CA MET A 1 23.72 11.55 -10.07
C MET A 1 22.49 11.52 -9.18
N ARG A 2 21.32 11.06 -9.67
CA ARG A 2 20.13 10.90 -8.83
C ARG A 2 20.28 9.57 -8.09
N GLU A 3 20.56 9.61 -6.80
CA GLU A 3 20.55 8.42 -5.95
C GLU A 3 19.10 7.97 -5.82
N ILE A 4 18.76 6.86 -6.47
CA ILE A 4 17.45 6.24 -6.36
C ILE A 4 17.52 5.33 -5.13
N LEU A 5 16.93 5.77 -4.01
CA LEU A 5 16.88 5.01 -2.76
C LEU A 5 15.77 3.95 -2.85
N VAL A 6 16.00 2.93 -3.68
CA VAL A 6 15.09 1.80 -3.86
C VAL A 6 15.57 0.61 -3.06
N GLU A 7 14.73 0.13 -2.16
CA GLU A 7 14.97 -1.07 -1.37
C GLU A 7 14.22 -2.26 -1.97
N LYS A 8 14.96 -3.24 -2.48
CA LYS A 8 14.42 -4.52 -2.96
C LYS A 8 14.61 -5.60 -1.90
N ILE A 9 13.51 -6.24 -1.51
CA ILE A 9 13.49 -7.28 -0.49
C ILE A 9 12.86 -8.54 -1.06
N ILE A 10 13.55 -9.66 -0.91
CA ILE A 10 13.08 -10.98 -1.34
C ILE A 10 12.83 -11.83 -0.09
N PRO A 11 11.56 -12.03 0.29
CA PRO A 11 11.20 -12.85 1.44
C PRO A 11 11.64 -14.31 1.28
N LYS A 12 12.60 -14.78 2.08
CA LYS A 12 13.03 -16.20 2.05
C LYS A 12 11.92 -17.18 2.47
N LYS A 13 11.04 -16.76 3.38
CA LYS A 13 10.00 -17.64 3.99
C LYS A 13 8.57 -17.25 3.64
N SER A 14 8.33 -16.25 2.79
CA SER A 14 6.97 -15.86 2.44
C SER A 14 6.39 -16.81 1.39
N SER A 15 5.24 -17.39 1.74
CA SER A 15 4.41 -18.15 0.81
C SER A 15 3.52 -17.26 -0.05
N LEU A 16 3.32 -16.00 0.34
CA LEU A 16 2.44 -15.05 -0.36
C LEU A 16 3.19 -14.10 -1.30
N ILE A 17 4.35 -13.62 -0.87
CA ILE A 17 5.07 -12.55 -1.54
C ILE A 17 6.33 -13.12 -2.18
N GLU A 18 6.57 -12.71 -3.42
CA GLU A 18 7.75 -13.05 -4.19
C GLU A 18 8.88 -12.06 -3.95
N PHE A 19 8.58 -10.78 -4.13
CA PHE A 19 9.47 -9.70 -3.80
C PHE A 19 8.67 -8.43 -3.46
N LEU A 20 9.34 -7.55 -2.74
CA LEU A 20 8.90 -6.20 -2.39
C LEU A 20 9.95 -5.23 -2.92
N ILE A 21 9.50 -4.12 -3.51
CA ILE A 21 10.37 -3.02 -3.90
C ILE A 21 9.74 -1.76 -3.32
N TYR A 22 10.48 -1.02 -2.50
CA TYR A 22 10.03 0.25 -1.96
C TYR A 22 10.92 1.37 -2.46
N ASP A 23 10.29 2.38 -3.06
CA ASP A 23 10.93 3.63 -3.41
C ASP A 23 10.73 4.63 -2.27
N LYS A 24 11.82 5.02 -1.60
CA LYS A 24 11.77 5.98 -0.49
C LYS A 24 11.50 7.41 -0.94
N GLN A 25 11.79 7.77 -2.18
CA GLN A 25 11.60 9.12 -2.70
C GLN A 25 10.14 9.34 -3.11
N GLU A 26 9.57 8.36 -3.81
CA GLU A 26 8.19 8.45 -4.29
C GLU A 26 7.16 7.82 -3.34
N HIS A 27 7.62 7.20 -2.24
CA HIS A 27 6.80 6.42 -1.34
C HIS A 27 5.97 5.36 -2.08
N ASN A 28 6.57 4.73 -3.08
CA ASN A 28 5.91 3.75 -3.94
C ASN A 28 6.31 2.33 -3.52
N LEU A 29 5.32 1.51 -3.14
CA LEU A 29 5.53 0.09 -2.83
C LEU A 29 5.08 -0.78 -4.01
N GLN A 30 6.01 -1.51 -4.62
CA GLN A 30 5.71 -2.56 -5.58
C GLN A 30 5.78 -3.92 -4.92
N VAL A 31 4.76 -4.74 -5.15
CA VAL A 31 4.63 -6.07 -4.57
C VAL A 31 4.39 -7.07 -5.70
N SER A 32 5.24 -8.09 -5.81
CA SER A 32 4.92 -9.29 -6.58
C SER A 32 4.39 -10.37 -5.66
N TYR A 33 3.25 -10.95 -6.03
CA TYR A 33 2.62 -12.02 -5.29
C TYR A 33 2.90 -13.39 -5.91
N LYS A 34 3.31 -14.36 -5.07
CA LYS A 34 3.48 -15.77 -5.47
C LYS A 34 2.13 -16.49 -5.64
N ARG A 35 1.12 -16.11 -4.85
CA ARG A 35 -0.20 -16.78 -4.80
C ARG A 35 -1.34 -15.80 -4.53
N GLY A 36 -2.57 -16.20 -4.88
CA GLY A 36 -3.79 -15.44 -4.67
C GLY A 36 -4.27 -14.69 -5.92
N LYS A 37 -5.20 -13.74 -5.74
CA LYS A 37 -5.84 -12.99 -6.85
C LYS A 37 -4.86 -12.26 -7.76
N HIS A 38 -3.73 -11.84 -7.22
CA HIS A 38 -2.70 -11.06 -7.91
C HIS A 38 -1.43 -11.89 -8.20
N ALA A 39 -1.52 -13.22 -8.16
CA ALA A 39 -0.38 -14.09 -8.44
C ALA A 39 0.25 -13.78 -9.80
N GLY A 40 1.58 -13.71 -9.85
CA GLY A 40 2.35 -13.42 -11.06
C GLY A 40 2.24 -11.97 -11.57
N LYS A 41 1.54 -11.10 -10.85
CA LYS A 41 1.42 -9.67 -11.18
C LYS A 41 2.18 -8.83 -10.16
N VAL A 42 2.84 -7.79 -10.67
CA VAL A 42 3.41 -6.72 -9.86
C VAL A 42 2.32 -5.67 -9.62
N ILE A 43 1.98 -5.42 -8.37
CA ILE A 43 1.01 -4.41 -7.95
C ILE A 43 1.77 -3.26 -7.30
N THR A 44 1.50 -2.04 -7.77
CA THR A 44 2.09 -0.81 -7.22
C THR A 44 1.07 -0.09 -6.33
N TYR A 45 1.46 0.18 -5.10
CA TYR A 45 0.74 1.01 -4.15
C TYR A 45 1.47 2.35 -4.02
N LYS A 46 0.81 3.43 -4.43
CA LYS A 46 1.35 4.79 -4.33
C LYS A 46 1.19 5.35 -2.93
N ASN A 47 2.02 6.31 -2.50
CA ASN A 47 1.92 6.95 -1.19
C ASN A 47 1.86 5.96 -0.01
N PHE A 48 2.62 4.87 -0.08
CA PHE A 48 2.69 3.89 1.00
C PHE A 48 3.67 4.37 2.09
N PRO A 49 3.24 4.49 3.35
CA PRO A 49 4.08 5.03 4.42
C PRO A 49 5.34 4.19 4.64
N GLN A 50 6.48 4.86 4.86
CA GLN A 50 7.75 4.19 5.12
C GLN A 50 7.69 3.37 6.42
N ASP A 51 7.09 3.91 7.49
CA ASP A 51 6.92 3.18 8.75
C ASP A 51 6.14 1.87 8.57
N SER A 52 5.12 1.88 7.73
CA SER A 52 4.36 0.68 7.38
C SER A 52 5.22 -0.32 6.62
N PHE A 53 6.13 0.14 5.75
CA PHE A 53 7.06 -0.72 5.05
C PHE A 53 8.07 -1.35 6.01
N ASP A 54 8.65 -0.55 6.90
CA ASP A 54 9.60 -1.00 7.92
C ASP A 54 8.98 -2.06 8.85
N LEU A 55 7.71 -1.89 9.21
CA LEU A 55 6.94 -2.88 9.95
C LEU A 55 6.71 -4.19 9.17
N VAL A 56 6.49 -4.10 7.85
CA VAL A 56 6.31 -5.29 7.01
C VAL A 56 7.60 -6.09 6.95
N ILE A 57 8.74 -5.43 6.72
CA ILE A 57 10.02 -6.09 6.45
C ILE A 57 10.62 -6.71 7.72
N THR A 58 10.41 -6.07 8.88
CA THR A 58 10.84 -6.55 10.19
C THR A 58 9.95 -7.66 10.77
N SER A 59 8.74 -7.84 10.22
CA SER A 59 7.81 -8.84 10.74
C SER A 59 8.24 -10.29 10.46
N LYS A 60 7.94 -11.19 11.41
CA LYS A 60 8.13 -12.64 11.26
C LYS A 60 7.36 -13.23 10.06
N SER A 61 6.22 -12.63 9.71
CA SER A 61 5.37 -13.06 8.59
C SER A 61 5.05 -11.87 7.70
N GLN A 62 5.99 -11.56 6.80
CA GLN A 62 5.91 -10.42 5.88
C GLN A 62 4.62 -10.42 5.05
N GLY A 63 4.14 -11.60 4.63
CA GLY A 63 2.85 -11.73 3.94
C GLY A 63 1.65 -11.26 4.77
N ARG A 64 1.57 -11.67 6.03
CA ARG A 64 0.45 -11.28 6.91
C ARG A 64 0.54 -9.82 7.31
N ALA A 65 1.75 -9.33 7.59
CA ALA A 65 1.97 -7.92 7.92
C ALA A 65 1.57 -7.01 6.75
N LEU A 66 2.00 -7.35 5.53
CA LEU A 66 1.63 -6.59 4.32
C LEU A 66 0.11 -6.49 4.17
N LEU A 67 -0.61 -7.61 4.26
CA LEU A 67 -2.07 -7.60 4.12
C LEU A 67 -2.76 -6.75 5.20
N ARG A 68 -2.22 -6.74 6.43
CA ARG A 68 -2.74 -5.92 7.53
C ARG A 68 -2.52 -4.44 7.25
N GLU A 69 -1.30 -4.04 6.88
CA GLU A 69 -0.99 -2.65 6.57
C GLU A 69 -1.75 -2.16 5.33
N LEU A 70 -1.89 -2.99 4.28
CA LEU A 70 -2.71 -2.66 3.12
C LEU A 70 -4.19 -2.49 3.45
N LYS A 71 -4.73 -3.30 4.38
CA LYS A 71 -6.11 -3.14 4.85
C LYS A 71 -6.28 -1.82 5.62
N ARG A 72 -5.32 -1.47 6.47
CA ARG A 72 -5.30 -0.19 7.20
C ARG A 72 -5.21 0.99 6.22
N TYR A 73 -4.28 0.92 5.28
CA TYR A 73 -4.07 1.90 4.23
C TYR A 73 -5.34 2.16 3.39
N LYS A 74 -6.03 1.09 2.97
CA LYS A 74 -7.29 1.20 2.23
C LYS A 74 -8.40 1.85 3.06
N LYS A 75 -8.46 1.57 4.37
CA LYS A 75 -9.45 2.16 5.27
C LYS A 75 -9.22 3.67 5.42
N GLU A 76 -7.96 4.08 5.59
CA GLU A 76 -7.59 5.49 5.68
C GLU A 76 -7.96 6.22 4.37
N GLN A 77 -7.60 5.68 3.20
CA GLN A 77 -8.03 6.25 1.93
C GLN A 77 -9.56 6.35 1.80
N ALA A 78 -10.30 5.29 2.14
CA ALA A 78 -11.75 5.28 2.05
C ALA A 78 -12.38 6.36 2.96
N SER A 79 -11.83 6.56 4.16
CA SER A 79 -12.24 7.65 5.05
C SER A 79 -11.99 9.00 4.38
N PHE A 80 -10.78 9.27 3.86
CA PHE A 80 -10.50 10.53 3.16
C PHE A 80 -11.46 10.77 1.99
N PHE A 81 -11.68 9.79 1.11
CA PHE A 81 -12.64 9.93 0.00
C PHE A 81 -14.07 10.22 0.49
N SER A 82 -14.53 9.56 1.55
CA SER A 82 -15.87 9.79 2.10
C SER A 82 -16.04 11.21 2.68
N PHE A 83 -14.99 11.76 3.30
CA PHE A 83 -15.00 13.15 3.78
C PHE A 83 -15.09 14.15 2.63
N PHE A 84 -14.33 13.95 1.55
CA PHE A 84 -14.39 14.83 0.38
C PHE A 84 -15.71 14.72 -0.38
N THR A 85 -16.28 13.51 -0.56
CA THR A 85 -17.58 13.36 -1.22
C THR A 85 -18.70 14.01 -0.43
N ASN A 86 -18.64 14.00 0.90
CA ASN A 86 -19.65 14.64 1.75
C ASN A 86 -19.54 16.18 1.74
N LEU A 87 -18.33 16.72 1.59
CA LEU A 87 -18.12 18.17 1.45
C LEU A 87 -18.65 18.72 0.11
N PHE A 88 -18.54 17.96 -0.98
CA PHE A 88 -19.06 18.37 -2.30
C PHE A 88 -20.54 17.99 -2.53
N SER A 89 -21.12 17.11 -1.70
CA SER A 89 -22.52 16.66 -1.80
C SER A 89 -23.54 17.65 -1.21
N ASN A 90 -23.11 18.61 -0.38
CA ASN A 90 -24.01 19.49 0.38
C ASN A 90 -24.64 20.66 -0.41
N ASN A 91 -24.70 20.61 -1.75
CA ASN A 91 -25.24 21.70 -2.56
C ASN A 91 -26.50 21.34 -3.37
N LYS A 92 -27.41 20.54 -2.80
CA LYS A 92 -28.77 20.38 -3.34
C LYS A 92 -29.83 20.30 -2.25
N LYS A 93 -30.35 21.47 -1.87
CA LYS A 93 -31.79 21.84 -1.89
C LYS A 93 -31.98 23.12 -1.08
N VAL A 94 -32.01 24.27 -1.76
CA VAL A 94 -32.70 25.45 -1.24
C VAL A 94 -34.15 25.32 -1.72
N PRO A 95 -35.14 25.11 -0.84
CA PRO A 95 -36.54 25.08 -1.25
C PRO A 95 -37.07 26.50 -1.39
N TYR A 96 -37.75 26.79 -2.50
CA TYR A 96 -38.85 27.75 -2.55
C TYR A 96 -40.10 26.97 -2.96
#